data_AF-A0A1G5JX67-F1
#
_entry.id   AF-A0A1G5JX67-F1
#
_cell.length_a   1.000
_cell.length_b   1.000
_cell.length_c   1.000
_cell.angle_alpha   90.00
_cell.angle_beta   90.00
_cell.angle_gamma   90.00
#
_symmetry.space_group_name_H-M   'P 1'
#
loop_
_entity.id
_entity.type
_entity.pdbx_description
1 polymer ?
#
loop_
_entity_poly.entity_id
_entity_poly.type
_entity_poly.pdbx_seq_one_letter_code
_entity_poly.pdbx_strand_id
1 'polypeptide(L)'
;MPSQEKTHNIGLNQWQGNEYIKRQDFVEDNFKIDEAIHSQGQQVQEVYNNLESHAAEGMPHRFVDSGTGKTYKWGLSAISGKVAFNYEEV
;
A
#
# COMPACT_ATOMS: atom_id res chain seq x y z
N MET A 1 25.21 -19.02 17.84
CA MET A 1 24.67 -17.70 18.24
C MET A 1 23.92 -17.20 17.02
N PRO A 2 22.87 -16.37 17.15
CA PRO A 2 22.28 -15.70 16.00
C PRO A 2 23.38 -14.92 15.25
N SER A 3 23.21 -14.70 13.94
CA SER A 3 24.19 -13.93 13.16
C SER A 3 24.42 -12.56 13.81
N GLN A 4 25.66 -12.10 13.79
CA GLN A 4 26.05 -10.78 14.30
C GLN A 4 25.38 -9.66 13.49
N GLU A 5 25.17 -9.89 12.19
CA GLU A 5 24.59 -8.92 11.27
C GLU A 5 23.17 -9.32 10.87
N LYS A 6 22.37 -8.32 10.49
CA LYS A 6 20.97 -8.50 10.07
C LYS A 6 20.71 -7.79 8.75
N THR A 7 19.86 -8.38 7.92
CA THR A 7 19.42 -7.72 6.68
C THR A 7 18.59 -6.47 6.99
N HIS A 8 18.71 -5.44 6.16
CA HIS A 8 18.06 -4.13 6.38
C HIS A 8 16.53 -4.18 6.48
N ASN A 9 15.86 -4.94 5.61
CA ASN A 9 14.41 -4.80 5.43
C ASN A 9 13.58 -5.50 6.50
N ILE A 10 13.84 -6.80 6.72
CA ILE A 10 13.02 -7.63 7.62
C ILE A 10 13.85 -8.33 8.71
N GLY A 11 15.11 -7.90 8.88
CA GLY A 11 15.95 -8.35 10.00
C GLY A 11 16.25 -9.85 10.03
N LEU A 12 16.42 -10.48 8.86
CA LEU A 12 16.90 -11.86 8.76
C LEU A 12 18.35 -11.96 9.23
N ASN A 13 18.78 -13.14 9.66
CA ASN A 13 20.20 -13.38 9.91
C ASN A 13 21.02 -13.20 8.63
N GLN A 14 22.04 -12.34 8.68
CA GLN A 14 22.96 -12.12 7.57
C GLN A 14 24.26 -12.91 7.80
N TRP A 15 24.16 -14.23 7.65
CA TRP A 15 25.25 -15.17 7.94
C TRP A 15 26.55 -14.80 7.24
N GLN A 16 27.62 -14.71 8.03
CA GLN A 16 28.98 -14.59 7.53
C GLN A 16 29.61 -15.98 7.39
N GLY A 17 30.58 -16.14 6.48
CA GLY A 17 31.17 -17.45 6.17
C GLY A 17 31.91 -18.14 7.33
N ASN A 18 32.18 -17.41 8.42
CA ASN A 18 32.82 -17.91 9.63
C ASN A 18 31.84 -18.20 10.79
N GLU A 19 30.53 -18.05 10.58
CA GLU A 19 29.52 -18.27 11.62
C GLU A 19 28.97 -19.70 11.63
N TYR A 20 28.53 -20.16 12.80
CA TYR A 20 27.87 -21.46 12.98
C TYR A 20 26.35 -21.28 13.11
N ILE A 21 25.63 -21.75 12.09
CA ILE A 21 24.17 -21.63 11.96
C ILE A 21 23.47 -22.73 12.77
N LYS A 22 22.43 -22.37 13.53
CA LYS A 22 21.54 -23.33 14.20
C LYS A 22 20.26 -23.52 13.39
N ARG A 23 19.64 -24.70 13.52
CA ARG A 23 18.33 -24.97 12.91
C ARG A 23 17.26 -23.96 13.34
N GLN A 24 17.32 -23.52 14.59
CA GLN A 24 16.41 -22.51 15.14
C GLN A 24 16.46 -21.19 14.36
N ASP A 25 17.64 -20.78 13.90
CA ASP A 25 17.78 -19.51 13.21
C ASP A 25 17.07 -19.53 11.85
N PHE A 26 17.06 -20.67 11.15
CA PHE A 26 16.26 -20.86 9.94
C PHE A 26 14.75 -20.85 10.21
N VAL A 27 14.31 -21.43 11.33
CA VAL A 27 12.90 -21.44 11.70
C VAL A 27 12.41 -20.01 11.97
N GLU A 28 13.22 -19.21 12.67
CA GLU A 28 12.92 -17.82 12.97
C GLU A 28 12.90 -16.94 11.72
N ASP A 29 13.89 -17.10 10.83
CA ASP A 29 13.92 -16.35 9.58
C ASP A 29 12.77 -16.74 8.64
N ASN A 30 12.40 -18.03 8.58
CA ASN A 30 11.22 -18.46 7.84
C ASN A 30 9.94 -17.82 8.36
N PHE A 31 9.78 -17.74 9.69
CA PHE A 31 8.62 -17.09 10.30
C PHE A 31 8.56 -15.60 9.94
N LYS A 32 9.69 -14.89 10.02
CA LYS A 32 9.76 -13.47 9.61
C LYS A 32 9.42 -13.25 8.14
N ILE A 33 9.90 -14.14 7.26
CA ILE A 33 9.59 -14.08 5.83
C ILE A 33 8.10 -14.28 5.60
N ASP A 34 7.51 -15.31 6.20
CA ASP A 34 6.09 -15.62 6.05
C ASP A 34 5.19 -14.47 6.54
N GLU A 35 5.49 -13.92 7.72
CA GLU A 35 4.79 -12.76 8.27
C GLU A 35 4.92 -11.53 7.38
N ALA A 36 6.13 -11.23 6.88
CA ALA A 36 6.37 -10.09 6.01
C ALA A 36 5.62 -10.22 4.67
N ILE A 37 5.63 -11.40 4.06
CA ILE A 37 4.89 -11.67 2.81
C ILE A 37 3.39 -11.56 3.05
N HIS A 38 2.88 -12.11 4.15
CA HIS A 38 1.47 -12.01 4.49
C HIS A 38 1.03 -10.55 4.67
N SER A 39 1.78 -9.76 5.44
CA SER A 39 1.49 -8.35 5.66
C SER A 39 1.54 -7.53 4.36
N GLN A 40 2.55 -7.76 3.52
CA GLN A 40 2.63 -7.12 2.20
C GLN A 40 1.44 -7.48 1.31
N GLY A 41 1.04 -8.76 1.30
CA GLY A 41 -0.14 -9.21 0.56
C GLY A 41 -1.42 -8.49 1.02
N GLN A 42 -1.60 -8.31 2.33
CA GLN A 42 -2.73 -7.55 2.87
C GLN A 42 -2.71 -6.07 2.45
N GLN A 43 -1.55 -5.41 2.54
CA GLN A 43 -1.40 -4.01 2.12
C GLN A 43 -1.68 -3.82 0.63
N VAL A 44 -1.17 -4.73 -0.22
CA VAL A 44 -1.44 -4.69 -1.66
C VAL A 44 -2.94 -4.88 -1.94
N GLN A 45 -3.58 -5.82 -1.25
CA GLN A 45 -5.02 -6.05 -1.40
C GLN A 45 -5.84 -4.83 -0.96
N GLU A 46 -5.46 -4.18 0.14
CA GLU A 46 -6.13 -2.96 0.62
C GLU A 46 -6.01 -1.82 -0.39
N VAL A 47 -4.80 -1.58 -0.91
CA VAL A 47 -4.57 -0.57 -1.97
C VAL A 47 -5.40 -0.88 -3.20
N TYR A 48 -5.46 -2.15 -3.62
CA TYR A 48 -6.27 -2.57 -4.75
C TYR A 48 -7.76 -2.30 -4.53
N ASN A 49 -8.30 -2.68 -3.37
CA ASN A 49 -9.70 -2.44 -3.02
C ASN A 49 -10.04 -0.94 -3.00
N ASN A 50 -9.13 -0.10 -2.47
CA ASN A 50 -9.29 1.35 -2.45
C ASN A 50 -9.29 1.94 -3.87
N LEU A 51 -8.43 1.44 -4.76
CA LEU A 51 -8.39 1.86 -6.16
C LEU A 51 -9.64 1.42 -6.93
N GLU A 52 -10.13 0.20 -6.71
CA GLU A 52 -11.38 -0.27 -7.31
C GLU A 52 -12.57 0.56 -6.85
N SER A 53 -12.68 0.86 -5.56
CA SER A 53 -13.73 1.73 -5.02
C SER A 53 -13.64 3.13 -5.63
N HIS A 54 -12.43 3.70 -5.70
CA HIS A 54 -12.19 5.02 -6.29
C HIS A 54 -12.59 5.06 -7.78
N ALA A 55 -12.26 4.03 -8.55
CA ALA A 55 -12.59 3.93 -9.96
C ALA A 55 -14.09 3.68 -10.22
N ALA A 56 -14.78 3.02 -9.29
CA ALA A 56 -16.23 2.79 -9.37
C ALA A 56 -17.05 4.05 -9.03
N GLU A 57 -16.47 4.97 -8.26
CA GLU A 57 -17.10 6.24 -7.91
C GLU A 57 -16.93 7.29 -9.01
N GLY A 58 -18.03 7.83 -9.53
CA GLY A 58 -17.99 8.85 -10.58
C GLY A 58 -17.46 10.22 -10.13
N MET A 59 -17.51 10.52 -8.82
CA MET A 59 -17.05 11.79 -8.23
C MET A 59 -16.40 11.58 -6.83
N PRO A 60 -15.23 10.92 -6.75
CA PRO A 60 -14.62 10.49 -5.49
C PRO A 60 -13.85 11.61 -4.76
N HIS A 61 -13.61 12.75 -5.41
CA HIS A 61 -12.80 13.84 -4.87
C HIS A 61 -13.65 14.98 -4.33
N ARG A 62 -13.08 15.84 -3.47
CA ARG A 62 -13.76 17.02 -2.90
C ARG A 62 -12.90 18.28 -3.00
N PHE A 63 -13.55 19.43 -3.13
CA PHE A 63 -12.93 20.75 -2.96
C PHE A 63 -13.89 21.73 -2.28
N VAL A 64 -13.33 22.80 -1.72
CA VAL A 64 -14.09 23.93 -1.16
C VAL A 64 -13.85 25.14 -2.04
N ASP A 65 -14.93 25.78 -2.50
CA ASP A 65 -14.86 27.03 -3.24
C ASP A 65 -14.59 28.19 -2.28
N SER A 66 -13.46 28.88 -2.46
CA SER A 66 -13.07 30.02 -1.62
C SER A 66 -13.97 31.24 -1.76
N GLY A 67 -14.66 31.41 -2.88
CA GLY A 67 -15.54 32.55 -3.12
C GLY A 67 -16.92 32.39 -2.48
N THR A 68 -17.41 31.15 -2.41
CA THR A 68 -18.76 30.85 -1.89
C THR A 68 -18.76 30.11 -0.55
N GLY A 69 -17.63 29.53 -0.14
CA GLY A 69 -17.51 28.66 1.04
C GLY A 69 -18.17 27.29 0.88
N LYS A 70 -18.66 26.96 -0.32
CA LYS A 70 -19.40 25.71 -0.59
C LYS A 70 -18.45 24.54 -0.84
N THR A 71 -18.87 23.35 -0.43
CA THR A 71 -18.15 22.10 -0.70
C THR A 71 -18.76 21.41 -1.91
N TYR A 72 -17.89 20.87 -2.77
CA TYR A 72 -18.29 20.11 -3.95
C TYR A 72 -17.59 18.75 -3.94
N LYS A 73 -18.27 17.72 -4.43
CA LYS A 73 -17.60 16.50 -4.90
C LYS A 73 -17.43 16.55 -6.41
N TRP A 74 -16.38 15.92 -6.92
CA TRP A 74 -16.04 15.97 -8.34
C TRP A 74 -15.33 14.72 -8.84
N GLY A 75 -15.36 14.52 -10.16
CA GLY A 75 -14.67 13.45 -10.87
C GLY A 75 -14.57 13.73 -12.38
N LEU A 76 -13.89 12.82 -13.10
CA LEU A 76 -13.63 12.95 -14.53
C LEU A 76 -14.38 11.88 -15.32
N SER A 77 -14.88 12.24 -16.50
CA SER A 77 -15.51 11.30 -17.44
C SER A 77 -15.11 11.61 -18.89
N ALA A 78 -15.42 10.70 -19.81
CA ALA A 78 -15.25 10.93 -21.24
C ALA A 78 -16.62 11.07 -21.92
N ILE A 79 -16.88 12.23 -22.52
CA ILE A 79 -18.11 12.50 -23.28
C ILE A 79 -17.70 12.78 -24.72
N SER A 80 -18.13 11.93 -25.65
CA SER A 80 -17.81 12.05 -27.08
C SER A 80 -16.29 12.19 -27.36
N GLY A 81 -15.47 11.44 -26.61
CA GLY A 81 -14.00 11.45 -26.75
C GLY A 81 -13.30 12.66 -26.13
N LYS A 82 -14.02 13.55 -25.43
CA LYS A 82 -13.44 14.68 -24.69
C LYS A 82 -13.55 14.42 -23.18
N VAL A 83 -12.53 14.82 -22.43
CA VAL A 83 -12.56 14.77 -20.96
C VAL A 83 -13.54 15.83 -20.46
N ALA A 84 -14.47 15.41 -19.60
CA ALA A 84 -15.43 16.27 -18.91
C ALA A 84 -15.16 16.22 -17.40
N PHE A 85 -15.15 17.40 -16.78
CA PHE A 85 -15.07 17.57 -15.33
C PHE A 85 -16.49 17.68 -14.77
N ASN A 86 -16.90 16.70 -13.97
CA ASN A 86 -18.21 16.65 -13.34
C ASN A 86 -18.08 17.06 -11.88
N TYR A 87 -19.01 17.89 -11.38
CA TYR A 87 -19.04 18.28 -9.98
C TYR A 87 -20.46 18.60 -9.51
N GLU A 88 -20.73 18.37 -8.23
CA GLU A 88 -21.98 18.77 -7.56
C GLU A 88 -21.74 19.22 -6.12
N GLU A 89 -22.57 20.15 -5.64
CA GLU A 89 -22.52 20.69 -4.27
C GLU A 89 -22.95 19.60 -3.27
N VAL A 90 -22.24 19.50 -2.14
CA VAL A 90 -22.45 18.46 -1.10
C VAL A 90 -22.35 19.00 0.31
#